data_AF-A0A3N4V9F8-F1
#
_entry.id   AF-A0A3N4V9F8-F1
#
_cell.length_a   1.000
_cell.length_b   1.000
_cell.length_c   1.000
_cell.angle_alpha   90.00
_cell.angle_beta   90.00
_cell.angle_gamma   90.00
#
_symmetry.space_group_name_H-M   'P 1'
#
loop_
_entity.id
_entity.type
_entity.pdbx_description
1 polymer ?
#
loop_
_entity_poly.entity_id
_entity_poly.type
_entity_poly.pdbx_seq_one_letter_code
_entity_poly.pdbx_strand_id
1 'polypeptide(L)' 'MPDTRTEDVTVTLAREDWERLVRLADNAAQVSAQSVEDAEDYDPEEGPDADWIASRHERAEAGRAFSTRLRESVTHAQ' A
#
# COMPACT_ATOMS: atom_id res chain seq x y z
N MET A 1 19.44 -14.61 13.42
CA MET A 1 18.11 -14.02 13.15
C MET A 1 18.16 -12.61 13.71
N PRO A 2 18.14 -11.54 12.88
CA PRO A 2 18.03 -10.19 13.41
C PRO A 2 16.66 -10.04 14.08
N ASP A 3 16.66 -9.58 15.33
CA ASP A 3 15.46 -9.25 16.09
C ASP A 3 14.90 -7.94 15.52
N THR A 4 13.87 -8.05 14.67
CA THR A 4 13.21 -6.87 14.11
C THR A 4 12.36 -6.24 15.22
N ARG A 5 12.92 -5.27 15.94
CA ARG A 5 12.14 -4.45 16.88
C ARG A 5 11.25 -3.50 16.09
N THR A 6 9.95 -3.67 16.24
CA THR A 6 8.96 -2.68 15.79
C THR A 6 8.85 -1.61 16.85
N GLU A 7 9.19 -0.37 16.50
CA GLU A 7 9.01 0.80 17.36
C GLU A 7 7.81 1.60 16.88
N ASP A 8 6.86 1.86 17.77
CA ASP A 8 5.72 2.72 17.45
C ASP A 8 6.14 4.19 17.52
N VAL A 9 5.93 4.92 16.43
CA VAL A 9 6.21 6.37 16.34
C VAL A 9 4.90 7.12 16.21
N THR A 10 4.65 8.07 17.11
CA THR A 10 3.50 8.98 17.04
C THR A 10 3.93 10.33 16.47
N VAL A 11 3.23 10.81 15.44
CA VAL A 11 3.51 12.11 14.80
C VAL A 11 2.23 12.94 14.78
N THR A 12 2.34 14.19 15.20
CA THR A 12 1.26 15.18 15.06
C THR A 12 1.46 15.96 13.77
N LEU A 13 0.50 15.88 12.85
CA LEU A 13 0.54 16.62 11.58
C LEU A 13 -0.61 17.62 11.52
N ALA A 14 -0.42 18.68 10.74
CA ALA A 14 -1.52 19.56 10.37
C ALA A 14 -2.55 18.79 9.54
N ARG A 15 -3.83 19.20 9.63
CA ARG A 15 -4.94 18.55 8.91
C ARG A 15 -4.67 18.43 7.40
N GLU A 16 -4.10 19.46 6.79
CA GLU A 16 -3.85 19.50 5.35
C GLU A 16 -2.77 18.49 4.92
N ASP A 17 -1.75 18.29 5.76
CA ASP A 17 -0.71 17.29 5.53
C ASP A 17 -1.23 15.87 5.76
N TRP A 18 -2.14 15.68 6.72
CA TRP A 18 -2.87 14.42 6.88
C TRP A 18 -3.70 14.08 5.64
N GLU A 19 -4.46 15.03 5.11
CA GLU A 19 -5.25 14.83 3.89
C GLU A 19 -4.37 14.53 2.67
N ARG A 20 -3.16 15.11 2.60
CA ARG A 20 -2.16 14.74 1.58
C ARG A 20 -1.68 13.30 1.74
N LEU A 21 -1.40 12.85 2.97
CA LEU A 21 -0.98 11.46 3.22
C LEU A 21 -2.08 10.45 2.86
N VAL A 22 -3.34 10.74 3.19
CA VAL A 22 -4.47 9.87 2.80
C VAL A 22 -4.58 9.77 1.28
N ARG A 23 -4.52 10.91 0.56
CA ARG A 23 -4.53 10.91 -0.91
C ARG A 23 -3.35 10.14 -1.50
N LEU A 24 -2.16 10.26 -0.90
CA LEU A 24 -0.98 9.53 -1.34
C LEU A 24 -1.14 8.02 -1.14
N ALA A 25 -1.68 7.60 0.01
CA ALA A 25 -1.97 6.19 0.31
C ALA A 25 -3.00 5.60 -0.65
N ASP A 26 -4.06 6.36 -0.98
CA ASP A 26 -5.08 5.94 -1.95
C ASP A 26 -4.50 5.79 -3.37
N ASN A 27 -3.68 6.75 -3.81
CA ASN A 27 -3.00 6.66 -5.10
C ASN A 27 -2.05 5.45 -5.15
N ALA A 28 -1.30 5.18 -4.07
CA ALA A 28 -0.42 4.01 -4.00
C ALA A 28 -1.21 2.70 -4.08
N ALA A 29 -2.38 2.63 -3.43
CA ALA A 29 -3.27 1.47 -3.51
C ALA A 29 -3.85 1.29 -4.94
N GLN A 30 -4.23 2.39 -5.61
CA GLN A 30 -4.70 2.35 -7.00
C GLN A 30 -3.61 1.89 -7.97
N VAL A 31 -2.41 2.47 -7.90
CA VAL A 31 -1.27 2.08 -8.76
C VAL A 31 -0.92 0.61 -8.55
N SER A 32 -0.99 0.12 -7.31
CA SER A 32 -0.73 -1.28 -7.02
C SER A 32 -1.82 -2.21 -7.58
N ALA A 33 -3.09 -1.77 -7.59
CA ALA A 33 -4.19 -2.53 -8.19
C ALA A 33 -4.09 -2.56 -9.74
N GLN A 34 -3.81 -1.42 -10.38
CA GLN A 34 -3.59 -1.38 -11.84
C GLN A 34 -2.41 -2.27 -12.26
N SER A 35 -1.36 -2.29 -11.44
CA SER A 35 -0.23 -3.19 -11.66
C SER A 35 -0.54 -4.68 -11.52
N VAL A 36 -1.63 -5.05 -10.85
CA VAL A 36 -2.13 -6.44 -10.81
C VAL A 36 -2.92 -6.73 -12.08
N GLU A 37 -3.79 -5.82 -12.51
CA GLU A 37 -4.52 -5.96 -13.79
C GLU A 37 -3.54 -6.10 -14.97
N ASP A 38 -2.50 -5.26 -15.03
CA ASP A 38 -1.42 -5.37 -16.03
C ASP A 38 -0.66 -6.70 -15.97
N ALA A 39 -0.60 -7.34 -14.79
CA ALA A 39 0.06 -8.62 -14.60
C ALA A 39 -0.83 -9.80 -15.05
N GLU A 40 -2.15 -9.69 -14.88
CA GLU A 40 -3.13 -10.69 -15.31
C GLU A 40 -3.35 -10.69 -16.83
N ASP A 41 -3.22 -9.52 -17.48
CA ASP A 41 -3.31 -9.37 -18.94
C ASP A 41 -2.03 -9.75 -19.70
N TYR A 42 -0.95 -10.11 -18.99
CA TYR A 42 0.34 -10.39 -19.60
C TYR A 42 0.41 -11.80 -20.22
N ASP A 43 1.02 -11.92 -21.41
CA ASP A 43 1.24 -13.19 -22.10
C ASP A 43 2.25 -14.07 -21.31
N PRO A 44 1.89 -15.29 -20.87
CA PRO A 44 2.79 -16.17 -20.12
C PRO A 44 4.01 -16.66 -20.91
N GLU A 45 4.05 -16.55 -22.24
CA GLU A 45 5.24 -16.91 -23.06
C GLU A 45 6.27 -15.76 -23.16
N GLU A 46 5.86 -14.52 -22.94
CA GLU A 46 6.72 -13.31 -22.92
C GLU A 46 6.79 -12.65 -21.53
N GLY A 47 6.11 -13.23 -20.54
CA GLY A 47 5.70 -12.57 -19.31
C GLY A 47 6.56 -12.78 -18.07
N PRO A 48 6.37 -11.92 -17.06
CA PRO A 48 7.07 -12.04 -15.79
C PRO A 48 6.65 -13.31 -15.04
N ASP A 49 7.59 -13.91 -14.31
CA ASP A 49 7.37 -15.17 -13.56
C ASP A 49 6.21 -15.03 -12.54
N ALA A 50 5.58 -16.14 -12.18
CA ALA A 50 4.46 -16.20 -11.23
C ALA A 50 4.79 -15.52 -9.89
N ASP A 51 6.05 -15.56 -9.46
CA ASP A 51 6.55 -14.87 -8.27
C ASP A 51 6.46 -13.34 -8.39
N TRP A 52 6.68 -12.79 -9.58
CA TRP A 52 6.52 -11.36 -9.83
C TRP A 52 5.05 -10.96 -9.73
N ILE A 53 4.14 -11.74 -10.33
CA ILE A 53 2.69 -11.51 -10.26
C ILE A 53 2.23 -11.57 -8.79
N ALA A 54 2.62 -12.61 -8.05
CA ALA A 54 2.32 -12.74 -6.62
C ALA A 54 2.81 -11.53 -5.80
N SER A 55 4.00 -11.00 -6.11
CA SER A 55 4.54 -9.80 -5.44
C SER A 55 3.71 -8.53 -5.70
N ARG A 56 3.02 -8.44 -6.84
CA ARG A 56 2.11 -7.32 -7.14
C ARG A 56 0.83 -7.40 -6.32
N HIS A 57 0.26 -8.60 -6.20
CA HIS A 57 -0.90 -8.84 -5.34
C HIS A 57 -0.58 -8.50 -3.88
N GLU A 58 0.55 -8.98 -3.36
CA GLU A 58 0.98 -8.69 -1.98
C GLU A 58 1.15 -7.18 -1.75
N ARG A 59 1.76 -6.46 -2.70
CA ARG A 59 1.86 -5.00 -2.64
C ARG A 59 0.51 -4.29 -2.68
N ALA A 60 -0.43 -4.76 -3.49
CA ALA A 60 -1.77 -4.19 -3.58
C ALA A 60 -2.53 -4.37 -2.26
N GLU A 61 -2.45 -5.55 -1.65
CA GLU A 61 -3.04 -5.83 -0.34
C GLU A 61 -2.40 -4.98 0.76
N ALA A 62 -1.07 -4.89 0.77
CA ALA A 62 -0.34 -4.05 1.73
C ALA A 62 -0.71 -2.56 1.58
N GLY A 63 -0.84 -2.06 0.35
CA GLY A 63 -1.26 -0.69 0.07
C GLY A 63 -2.69 -0.40 0.56
N ARG A 64 -3.62 -1.33 0.33
CA ARG A 64 -5.00 -1.24 0.85
C ARG A 64 -5.03 -1.24 2.38
N ALA A 65 -4.31 -2.16 3.02
CA ALA A 65 -4.23 -2.25 4.48
C ALA A 65 -3.63 -0.98 5.10
N PHE A 66 -2.58 -0.42 4.47
CA PHE A 66 -1.97 0.83 4.89
C PHE A 66 -2.95 2.01 4.78
N SER A 67 -3.63 2.17 3.64
CA SER A 67 -4.63 3.25 3.47
C SER A 67 -5.77 3.16 4.49
N THR A 68 -6.32 1.96 4.72
CA THR A 68 -7.36 1.72 5.73
C THR A 68 -6.89 2.11 7.12
N ARG A 69 -5.72 1.61 7.55
CA ARG A 69 -5.17 1.92 8.87
C ARG A 69 -4.92 3.41 9.04
N LEU A 70 -4.43 4.07 7.99
CA LEU A 70 -4.21 5.52 7.99
C LEU A 70 -5.53 6.28 8.18
N ARG A 71 -6.61 5.91 7.49
CA ARG A 71 -7.94 6.52 7.64
C ARG A 71 -8.54 6.30 9.02
N GLU A 72 -8.42 5.10 9.57
CA GLU A 72 -8.88 4.78 10.94
C GLU A 72 -8.14 5.62 11.99
N SER A 73 -6.82 5.78 11.80
CA SER A 73 -5.97 6.61 12.67
C SER A 73 -6.43 8.06 12.70
N VAL A 74 -6.93 8.58 11.57
CA VAL A 74 -7.46 9.94 11.45
C VAL A 74 -8.82 10.08 12.14
N THR A 75 -9.67 9.06 12.08
CA THR A 75 -11.03 9.11 12.67
C THR A 75 -10.97 9.13 14.20
N HIS A 76 -9.94 8.50 14.79
CA HIS A 76 -9.71 8.50 16.23
C HIS A 76 -8.93 9.72 16.77
N ALA A 77 -8.31 10.51 15.91
CA ALA A 77 -7.53 11.69 16.29
C ALA A 77 -8.35 13.00 16.32
N GLN A 78 -9.65 12.95 15.99
CA GLN A 78 -10.57 14.10 15.97
C GLN A 78 -11.40 14.23 17.24
#